data_AF-A0A7W5ZTN0-F1
#
_entry.id   AF-A0A7W5ZTN0-F1
#
_cell.length_a   1.000
_cell.length_b   1.000
_cell.length_c   1.000
_cell.angle_alpha   90.00
_cell.angle_beta   90.00
_cell.angle_gamma   90.00
#
_symmetry.space_group_name_H-M   'P 1'
#
loop_
_entity.id
_entity.type
_entity.pdbx_description
1 polymer ?
#
loop_
_entity_poly.entity_id
_entity_poly.type
_entity_poly.pdbx_seq_one_letter_code
_entity_poly.pdbx_strand_id
1 'polypeptide(L)'
;MANPVATTAVVEHETGGVEHHVEPSALGLGPGAWAALAMVVFLGILVWKKVPGVVVGGLDKQIASIRKQLDEAKVLRAEAEKLRAEYAAKIANAEKDAAAMLDHAKTEASAIVAKAEMDATAMIGRREKMAADKIGAAERAAVDDLRAKAAETATAAARNLIAKNHSAGADKALVDGAISGLVN
;
A
#
# COMPACT_ATOMS: atom_id res chain seq x y z
N MET A 1 94.10 10.13 -36.25
CA MET A 1 94.33 8.68 -36.46
C MET A 1 93.05 7.95 -36.09
N ALA A 2 92.53 7.17 -37.04
CA ALA A 2 91.51 6.12 -36.95
C ALA A 2 90.12 6.43 -36.35
N ASN A 3 89.11 6.21 -37.20
CA ASN A 3 87.68 6.34 -37.01
C ASN A 3 87.04 5.15 -36.24
N PRO A 4 85.77 5.28 -35.80
CA PRO A 4 85.02 4.34 -34.97
C PRO A 4 84.15 3.38 -35.81
N VAL A 5 83.72 2.24 -35.26
CA VAL A 5 82.57 1.49 -35.80
C VAL A 5 81.77 0.82 -34.68
N ALA A 6 80.55 1.29 -34.49
CA ALA A 6 79.45 0.56 -33.88
C ALA A 6 78.89 -0.43 -34.91
N THR A 7 78.73 -1.69 -34.54
CA THR A 7 78.08 -2.71 -35.38
C THR A 7 76.61 -2.81 -35.02
N THR A 8 75.80 -2.08 -35.79
CA THR A 8 74.35 -2.28 -35.94
C THR A 8 74.15 -3.44 -36.91
N ALA A 9 73.48 -4.51 -36.50
CA ALA A 9 73.16 -5.64 -37.38
C ALA A 9 72.02 -5.25 -38.33
N VAL A 10 72.41 -4.79 -39.51
CA VAL A 10 71.55 -4.67 -40.69
C VAL A 10 71.63 -6.03 -41.40
N VAL A 11 70.51 -6.74 -41.51
CA VAL A 11 70.42 -7.95 -42.32
C VAL A 11 70.15 -7.49 -43.75
N GLU A 12 71.21 -7.31 -44.52
CA GLU A 12 71.15 -7.25 -45.98
C GLU A 12 71.36 -8.64 -46.57
N HIS A 13 70.58 -8.91 -47.60
CA HIS A 13 70.53 -10.15 -48.36
C HIS A 13 71.62 -10.11 -49.43
N GLU A 14 72.76 -10.75 -49.15
CA GLU A 14 73.86 -10.89 -50.11
C GLU A 14 73.62 -12.09 -51.04
N THR A 15 73.53 -11.77 -52.33
CA THR A 15 73.64 -12.69 -53.45
C THR A 15 75.11 -13.04 -53.72
N GLY A 16 75.44 -14.32 -53.85
CA GLY A 16 76.64 -14.74 -54.57
C GLY A 16 77.36 -15.97 -54.01
N GLY A 17 77.03 -17.14 -54.57
CA GLY A 17 77.78 -18.37 -54.33
C GLY A 17 77.10 -19.54 -55.03
N VAL A 18 77.47 -19.81 -56.28
CA VAL A 18 77.05 -21.01 -57.02
C VAL A 18 77.86 -22.18 -56.44
N GLU A 19 77.39 -22.69 -55.31
CA GLU A 19 77.81 -24.00 -54.82
C GLU A 19 77.01 -25.07 -55.55
N HIS A 20 77.74 -26.01 -56.17
CA HIS A 20 77.17 -27.22 -56.75
C HIS A 20 76.66 -28.13 -55.63
N HIS A 21 75.47 -27.83 -55.11
CA HIS A 21 74.67 -28.80 -54.38
C HIS A 21 74.22 -29.86 -55.38
N VAL A 22 74.82 -31.06 -55.31
CA VAL A 22 74.30 -32.25 -55.99
C VAL A 22 72.97 -32.57 -55.31
N GLU A 23 71.90 -32.02 -55.87
CA GLU A 23 70.56 -32.32 -55.42
C GLU A 23 70.27 -33.81 -55.72
N PRO A 24 69.91 -34.64 -54.71
CA PRO A 24 69.50 -36.00 -54.98
C PRO A 24 68.17 -35.99 -55.74
N SER A 25 68.24 -36.04 -57.06
CA SER A 25 67.06 -36.12 -57.92
C SER A 25 66.61 -37.58 -58.04
N ALA A 26 65.50 -37.92 -57.41
CA ALA A 26 64.80 -39.16 -57.67
C ALA A 26 63.81 -38.92 -58.84
N LEU A 27 63.86 -39.77 -59.88
CA LEU A 27 62.95 -39.73 -61.05
C LEU A 27 62.93 -38.39 -61.84
N GLY A 28 64.06 -37.69 -61.94
CA GLY A 28 64.18 -36.49 -62.79
C GLY A 28 63.55 -35.21 -62.24
N LEU A 29 63.13 -35.23 -60.97
CA LEU A 29 62.56 -34.08 -60.26
C LEU A 29 63.50 -33.66 -59.13
N GLY A 30 63.74 -32.35 -58.98
CA GLY A 30 64.55 -31.80 -57.91
C GLY A 30 63.87 -31.92 -56.53
N PRO A 31 64.61 -31.76 -55.42
CA PRO A 31 64.10 -31.81 -54.04
C PRO A 31 62.96 -30.82 -53.80
N GLY A 32 63.02 -29.63 -54.41
CA GLY A 32 61.93 -28.64 -54.35
C GLY A 32 60.61 -29.15 -54.97
N ALA A 33 60.68 -29.97 -56.03
CA ALA A 33 59.50 -30.56 -56.66
C ALA A 33 58.90 -31.69 -55.80
N TRP A 34 59.73 -32.50 -55.14
CA TRP A 34 59.27 -33.48 -54.17
C TRP A 34 58.67 -32.82 -52.91
N ALA A 35 59.24 -31.70 -52.44
CA ALA A 35 58.67 -30.90 -51.35
C ALA A 35 57.32 -30.26 -51.74
N ALA A 36 57.21 -29.72 -52.96
CA ALA A 36 55.95 -29.21 -53.49
C ALA A 36 54.89 -30.31 -53.63
N LEU A 37 55.27 -31.50 -54.12
CA LEU A 37 54.37 -32.66 -54.19
C LEU A 37 53.90 -33.10 -52.80
N ALA A 38 54.81 -33.18 -51.81
CA ALA A 38 54.47 -33.49 -50.42
C ALA A 38 53.53 -32.44 -49.81
N MET A 39 53.74 -31.14 -50.09
CA MET A 39 52.87 -30.05 -49.66
C MET A 39 51.47 -30.13 -50.27
N VAL A 40 51.38 -30.47 -51.56
CA VAL A 40 50.10 -30.66 -52.27
C VAL A 40 49.35 -31.87 -51.70
N VAL A 41 50.03 -32.99 -51.45
CA VAL A 41 49.42 -34.17 -50.81
C VAL A 41 48.95 -33.84 -49.39
N PHE A 42 49.73 -33.10 -48.61
CA PHE A 42 49.35 -32.65 -47.26
C PHE A 42 48.11 -31.73 -47.28
N LEU A 43 48.09 -30.72 -48.16
CA LEU A 43 46.91 -29.86 -48.34
C LEU A 43 45.69 -30.66 -48.83
N GLY A 44 45.89 -31.62 -49.74
CA GLY A 44 44.85 -32.55 -50.19
C GLY A 44 44.26 -33.37 -49.04
N ILE A 45 45.11 -33.90 -48.14
CA ILE A 45 44.68 -34.63 -46.94
C ILE A 45 43.93 -33.70 -45.97
N LEU A 46 44.39 -32.46 -45.75
CA LEU A 46 43.71 -31.48 -44.90
C LEU A 46 42.31 -31.11 -45.42
N VAL A 47 42.18 -30.96 -46.75
CA VAL A 47 40.89 -30.71 -47.41
C VAL A 47 40.00 -31.95 -47.33
N TRP A 48 40.54 -33.16 -47.57
CA TRP A 48 39.80 -34.41 -47.47
C TRP A 48 39.30 -34.68 -46.04
N LYS A 49 40.11 -34.35 -45.02
CA LYS A 49 39.74 -34.40 -43.60
C LYS A 49 38.92 -33.19 -43.13
N LYS A 50 38.56 -32.27 -44.04
CA LYS A 50 37.70 -31.10 -43.78
C LYS A 50 38.18 -30.20 -42.65
N VAL A 51 39.48 -30.12 -42.40
CA VAL A 51 40.06 -29.27 -41.35
C VAL A 51 39.64 -27.80 -41.48
N PRO A 52 39.61 -27.19 -42.69
CA PRO A 52 39.11 -25.82 -42.84
C PRO A 52 37.65 -25.65 -42.40
N GLY A 53 36.80 -26.65 -42.65
CA GLY A 53 35.39 -26.62 -42.26
C GLY A 53 35.17 -26.71 -40.74
N VAL A 54 36.02 -27.46 -40.03
CA VAL A 54 35.98 -27.55 -38.56
C VAL A 54 36.36 -26.21 -37.92
N VAL A 55 37.37 -25.52 -38.46
CA VAL A 55 37.79 -24.20 -37.98
C VAL A 55 36.67 -23.17 -38.19
N VAL A 56 36.11 -23.08 -39.41
CA VAL A 56 35.00 -22.17 -39.70
C VAL A 56 33.77 -22.48 -38.84
N GLY A 57 33.41 -23.76 -38.70
CA GLY A 57 32.27 -24.17 -37.85
C GLY A 57 32.49 -23.85 -36.36
N GLY A 58 33.73 -23.88 -35.86
CA GLY A 58 34.07 -23.45 -34.51
C GLY A 58 33.85 -21.95 -34.29
N LEU A 59 34.26 -21.12 -35.27
CA LEU A 59 34.01 -19.68 -35.24
C LEU A 59 32.51 -19.37 -35.33
N ASP A 60 31.78 -20.03 -36.22
CA ASP A 60 30.33 -19.86 -36.33
C ASP A 60 29.60 -20.24 -35.04
N LYS A 61 30.04 -21.31 -34.37
CA LYS A 61 29.49 -21.72 -33.07
C LYS A 61 29.74 -20.66 -31.99
N GLN A 62 30.90 -20.03 -31.99
CA GLN A 62 31.19 -18.92 -31.07
C GLN A 62 30.33 -17.70 -31.37
N ILE A 63 30.17 -17.33 -32.64
CA ILE A 63 29.30 -16.22 -33.06
C ILE A 63 27.86 -16.51 -32.64
N ALA A 64 27.36 -17.73 -32.85
CA ALA A 64 26.02 -18.13 -32.43
C ALA A 64 25.84 -18.07 -30.91
N SER A 65 26.85 -18.52 -30.14
CA SER A 65 26.84 -18.44 -28.68
C SER A 65 26.80 -16.99 -28.18
N ILE A 66 27.63 -16.11 -28.75
CA ILE A 66 27.67 -14.68 -28.39
C ILE A 66 26.36 -14.00 -28.75
N ARG A 67 25.79 -14.29 -29.94
CA ARG A 67 24.48 -13.76 -30.33
C ARG A 67 23.40 -14.17 -29.34
N LYS A 68 23.35 -15.46 -28.97
CA LYS A 68 22.41 -15.98 -27.98
C LYS A 68 22.55 -15.27 -26.63
N GLN A 69 23.78 -15.14 -26.12
CA GLN A 69 24.03 -14.42 -24.86
C GLN A 69 23.63 -12.94 -24.93
N LEU A 70 23.87 -12.28 -26.06
CA LEU A 70 23.49 -10.88 -26.25
C LEU A 70 21.97 -10.70 -26.32
N ASP A 71 21.27 -11.63 -26.97
CA ASP A 71 19.81 -11.60 -27.04
C ASP A 71 19.18 -11.93 -25.68
N GLU A 72 19.71 -12.90 -24.94
CA GLU A 72 19.32 -13.17 -23.54
C GLU A 72 19.56 -11.94 -22.65
N ALA A 73 20.70 -11.25 -22.79
CA ALA A 73 20.98 -10.03 -22.04
C ALA A 73 20.02 -8.88 -22.39
N LYS A 74 19.64 -8.74 -23.67
CA LYS A 74 18.63 -7.75 -24.10
C LYS A 74 17.25 -8.07 -23.51
N VAL A 75 16.85 -9.34 -23.53
CA VAL A 75 15.57 -9.78 -22.93
C VAL A 75 15.58 -9.51 -21.43
N LEU A 76 16.65 -9.90 -20.72
CA LEU A 76 16.78 -9.66 -19.28
C LEU A 76 16.74 -8.17 -18.94
N ARG A 77 17.37 -7.33 -19.76
CA ARG A 77 17.30 -5.88 -19.61
C ARG A 77 15.88 -5.34 -19.82
N ALA A 78 15.19 -5.81 -20.86
CA ALA A 78 13.81 -5.40 -21.14
C ALA A 78 12.87 -5.83 -20.00
N GLU A 79 13.05 -7.03 -19.45
CA GLU A 79 12.31 -7.52 -18.29
C GLU A 79 12.61 -6.69 -17.04
N ALA A 80 13.87 -6.33 -16.78
CA ALA A 80 14.25 -5.47 -15.67
C ALA A 80 13.66 -4.05 -15.80
N GLU A 81 13.68 -3.47 -17.00
CA GLU A 81 13.08 -2.16 -17.28
C GLU A 81 11.56 -2.21 -17.11
N LYS A 82 10.90 -3.26 -17.60
CA LYS A 82 9.46 -3.49 -17.39
C LYS A 82 9.14 -3.62 -15.90
N LEU A 83 9.89 -4.44 -15.18
CA LEU A 83 9.69 -4.65 -13.75
C LEU A 83 9.88 -3.34 -12.97
N ARG A 84 10.90 -2.55 -13.31
CA ARG A 84 11.12 -1.23 -12.73
C ARG A 84 9.94 -0.29 -12.98
N ALA A 85 9.42 -0.26 -14.20
CA ALA A 85 8.25 0.56 -14.53
C ALA A 85 7.00 0.11 -13.76
N GLU A 86 6.78 -1.20 -13.62
CA GLU A 86 5.68 -1.76 -12.82
C GLU A 86 5.79 -1.39 -11.34
N TYR A 87 6.99 -1.48 -10.74
CA TYR A 87 7.19 -1.07 -9.35
C TYR A 87 7.04 0.44 -9.16
N ALA A 88 7.56 1.26 -10.09
CA ALA A 88 7.37 2.70 -10.03
C ALA A 88 5.88 3.08 -10.09
N ALA A 89 5.11 2.44 -10.98
CA ALA A 89 3.67 2.63 -11.07
C ALA A 89 2.95 2.14 -9.80
N LYS A 90 3.35 0.99 -9.23
CA LYS A 90 2.79 0.48 -7.97
C LYS A 90 3.05 1.44 -6.80
N ILE A 91 4.25 2.01 -6.71
CA ILE A 91 4.58 2.98 -5.66
C ILE A 91 3.74 4.24 -5.83
N ALA A 92 3.66 4.81 -7.03
CA ALA A 92 2.83 5.99 -7.29
C ALA A 92 1.34 5.75 -6.98
N ASN A 93 0.82 4.56 -7.32
CA ASN A 93 -0.54 4.18 -6.98
C ASN A 93 -0.72 4.01 -5.47
N ALA A 94 0.22 3.37 -4.78
CA ALA A 94 0.17 3.20 -3.32
C ALA A 94 0.21 4.55 -2.58
N GLU A 95 1.01 5.51 -3.06
CA GLU A 95 1.04 6.87 -2.51
C GLU A 95 -0.30 7.59 -2.73
N LYS A 96 -0.89 7.45 -3.92
CA LYS A 96 -2.22 8.01 -4.23
C LYS A 96 -3.31 7.37 -3.37
N ASP A 97 -3.29 6.05 -3.21
CA ASP A 97 -4.25 5.32 -2.39
C ASP A 97 -4.10 5.70 -0.92
N ALA A 98 -2.87 5.82 -0.42
CA ALA A 98 -2.62 6.29 0.94
C ALA A 98 -3.13 7.73 1.17
N ALA A 99 -2.92 8.63 0.20
CA ALA A 99 -3.46 9.99 0.26
C ALA A 99 -5.00 9.98 0.25
N ALA A 100 -5.62 9.17 -0.60
CA ALA A 100 -7.07 9.00 -0.65
C ALA A 100 -7.64 8.40 0.66
N MET A 101 -6.96 7.41 1.24
CA MET A 101 -7.32 6.83 2.54
C MET A 101 -7.27 7.89 3.65
N LEU A 102 -6.23 8.74 3.66
CA LEU A 102 -6.09 9.82 4.62
C LEU A 102 -7.20 10.87 4.49
N ASP A 103 -7.55 11.25 3.26
CA ASP A 103 -8.62 12.20 2.99
C ASP A 103 -10.00 11.64 3.38
N HIS A 104 -10.25 10.38 3.04
CA HIS A 104 -11.45 9.66 3.45
C HIS A 104 -11.55 9.56 4.98
N ALA A 105 -10.47 9.17 5.66
CA ALA A 105 -10.43 9.08 7.12
C ALA A 105 -10.70 10.43 7.80
N LYS A 106 -10.17 11.54 7.25
CA LYS A 106 -10.46 12.89 7.75
C LYS A 106 -11.93 13.28 7.56
N THR A 107 -12.51 12.94 6.40
CA THR A 107 -13.90 13.22 6.09
C THR A 107 -14.85 12.39 6.97
N GLU A 108 -14.54 11.12 7.19
CA GLU A 108 -15.30 10.26 8.11
C GLU A 108 -15.16 10.75 9.55
N ALA A 109 -13.96 11.13 9.99
CA ALA A 109 -13.74 11.65 11.33
C ALA A 109 -14.56 12.94 11.57
N SER A 110 -14.56 13.88 10.61
CA SER A 110 -15.36 15.10 10.74
C SER A 110 -16.86 14.82 10.74
N ALA A 111 -17.33 13.86 9.91
CA ALA A 111 -18.72 13.42 9.92
C ALA A 111 -19.12 12.75 11.24
N ILE A 112 -18.25 11.94 11.83
CA ILE A 112 -18.47 11.31 13.15
C ILE A 112 -18.57 12.37 14.24
N VAL A 113 -17.66 13.35 14.24
CA VAL A 113 -17.70 14.46 15.22
C VAL A 113 -18.99 15.27 15.07
N ALA A 114 -19.34 15.68 13.85
CA ALA A 114 -20.57 16.42 13.60
C ALA A 114 -21.83 15.65 14.05
N LYS A 115 -21.87 14.34 13.78
CA LYS A 115 -22.94 13.47 14.24
C LYS A 115 -22.98 13.35 15.76
N ALA A 116 -21.82 13.17 16.40
CA ALA A 116 -21.71 13.08 17.84
C ALA A 116 -22.15 14.37 18.54
N GLU A 117 -21.81 15.54 17.98
CA GLU A 117 -22.28 16.83 18.46
C GLU A 117 -23.80 16.95 18.35
N MET A 118 -24.38 16.61 17.19
CA MET A 118 -25.83 16.62 16.98
C MET A 118 -26.56 15.67 17.95
N ASP A 119 -26.04 14.46 18.12
CA ASP A 119 -26.61 13.47 19.03
C ASP A 119 -26.48 13.90 20.51
N ALA A 120 -25.37 14.54 20.88
CA ALA A 120 -25.15 15.09 22.20
C ALA A 120 -26.13 16.24 22.50
N THR A 121 -26.30 17.19 21.57
CA THR A 121 -27.29 18.27 21.70
C THR A 121 -28.71 17.71 21.82
N ALA A 122 -29.06 16.71 21.00
CA ALA A 122 -30.36 16.06 21.08
C ALA A 122 -30.57 15.32 22.42
N MET A 123 -29.53 14.66 22.95
CA MET A 123 -29.56 14.01 24.27
C MET A 123 -29.74 15.01 25.39
N ILE A 124 -29.04 16.14 25.36
CA ILE A 124 -29.16 17.22 26.34
C ILE A 124 -30.59 17.79 26.30
N GLY A 125 -31.11 18.13 25.11
CA GLY A 125 -32.47 18.66 24.98
C GLY A 125 -33.54 17.69 25.49
N ARG A 126 -33.38 16.38 25.25
CA ARG A 126 -34.27 15.37 25.84
C ARG A 126 -34.19 15.33 27.36
N ARG A 127 -32.98 15.40 27.93
CA ARG A 127 -32.78 15.41 29.39
C ARG A 127 -33.35 16.67 30.03
N GLU A 128 -33.17 17.82 29.40
CA GLU A 128 -33.73 19.09 29.84
C GLU A 128 -35.26 19.03 29.85
N LYS A 129 -35.88 18.55 28.77
CA LYS A 129 -37.32 18.35 28.72
C LYS A 129 -37.81 17.40 29.81
N MET A 130 -37.14 16.25 30.00
CA MET A 130 -37.50 15.32 31.07
C MET A 130 -37.38 15.94 32.47
N ALA A 131 -36.37 16.79 32.69
CA ALA A 131 -36.20 17.49 33.96
C ALA A 131 -37.31 18.54 34.15
N ALA A 132 -37.61 19.34 33.12
CA ALA A 132 -38.70 20.31 33.15
C ALA A 132 -40.06 19.64 33.40
N ASP A 133 -40.35 18.51 32.73
CA ASP A 133 -41.57 17.74 32.92
C ASP A 133 -41.69 17.19 34.35
N LYS A 134 -40.57 16.72 34.93
CA LYS A 134 -40.51 16.26 36.33
C LYS A 134 -40.72 17.40 37.32
N ILE A 135 -40.10 18.56 37.09
CA ILE A 135 -40.28 19.75 37.92
C ILE A 135 -41.75 20.17 37.88
N GLY A 136 -42.34 20.30 36.69
CA GLY A 136 -43.75 20.69 36.56
C GLY A 136 -44.73 19.65 37.13
N ALA A 137 -44.38 18.37 37.15
CA ALA A 137 -45.16 17.35 37.86
C ALA A 137 -45.03 17.48 39.38
N ALA A 138 -43.82 17.72 39.90
CA ALA A 138 -43.57 17.92 41.32
C ALA A 138 -44.21 19.21 41.86
N GLU A 139 -44.19 20.29 41.08
CA GLU A 139 -44.87 21.56 41.42
C GLU A 139 -46.37 21.35 41.56
N ARG A 140 -47.00 20.65 40.61
CA ARG A 140 -48.44 20.33 40.69
C ARG A 140 -48.76 19.49 41.93
N ALA A 141 -47.96 18.45 42.19
CA ALA A 141 -48.12 17.62 43.39
C ALA A 141 -47.97 18.46 44.68
N ALA A 142 -46.97 19.34 44.76
CA ALA A 142 -46.76 20.19 45.93
C ALA A 142 -47.91 21.19 46.16
N VAL A 143 -48.50 21.73 45.10
CA VAL A 143 -49.69 22.59 45.19
C VAL A 143 -50.90 21.81 45.71
N ASP A 144 -51.10 20.59 45.22
CA ASP A 144 -52.21 19.74 45.66
C ASP A 144 -52.02 19.29 47.12
N ASP A 145 -50.79 18.94 47.53
CA ASP A 145 -50.45 18.64 48.92
C ASP A 145 -50.70 19.83 49.85
N LEU A 146 -50.31 21.06 49.43
CA LEU A 146 -50.56 22.28 50.20
C LEU A 146 -52.06 22.54 50.36
N ARG A 147 -52.84 22.35 49.30
CA ARG A 147 -54.31 22.48 49.35
C ARG A 147 -54.94 21.45 50.28
N ALA A 148 -54.51 20.20 50.18
CA ALA A 148 -54.98 19.13 51.07
C ALA A 148 -54.66 19.45 52.53
N LYS A 149 -53.44 19.93 52.81
CA LYS A 149 -53.04 20.31 54.17
C LYS A 149 -53.82 21.51 54.69
N ALA A 150 -54.05 22.52 53.86
CA ALA A 150 -54.87 23.67 54.22
C ALA A 150 -56.32 23.25 54.54
N ALA A 151 -56.92 22.39 53.70
CA ALA A 151 -58.27 21.87 53.92
C ALA A 151 -58.37 21.03 55.20
N GLU A 152 -57.38 20.18 55.47
CA GLU A 152 -57.29 19.39 56.70
C GLU A 152 -57.21 20.31 57.94
N THR A 153 -56.35 21.33 57.89
CA THR A 153 -56.14 22.27 59.00
C THR A 153 -57.39 23.12 59.24
N ALA A 154 -58.03 23.61 58.18
CA ALA A 154 -59.28 24.36 58.25
C ALA A 154 -60.42 23.49 58.83
N THR A 155 -60.52 22.23 58.39
CA THR A 155 -61.52 21.28 58.92
C THR A 155 -61.27 20.97 60.40
N ALA A 156 -60.02 20.78 60.80
CA ALA A 156 -59.66 20.56 62.20
C ALA A 156 -59.98 21.79 63.07
N ALA A 157 -59.69 23.00 62.58
CA ALA A 157 -60.05 24.24 63.27
C ALA A 157 -61.58 24.42 63.37
N ALA A 158 -62.32 24.14 62.29
CA ALA A 158 -63.78 24.17 62.29
C ALA A 158 -64.37 23.16 63.28
N ARG A 159 -63.87 21.91 63.31
CA ARG A 159 -64.27 20.89 64.30
C ARG A 159 -64.05 21.38 65.73
N ASN A 160 -62.89 21.98 66.01
CA ASN A 160 -62.60 22.53 67.34
C ASN A 160 -63.50 23.70 67.71
N LEU A 161 -63.81 24.59 66.76
CA LEU A 161 -64.72 25.71 66.98
C LEU A 161 -66.15 25.24 67.24
N ILE A 162 -66.63 24.27 66.46
CA ILE A 162 -67.93 23.63 66.65
C ILE A 162 -67.96 22.99 68.04
N ALA A 163 -66.99 22.16 68.41
CA ALA A 163 -66.95 21.51 69.72
C ALA A 163 -66.96 22.50 70.90
N LYS A 164 -66.35 23.69 70.75
CA LYS A 164 -66.36 24.74 71.78
C LYS A 164 -67.69 25.51 71.87
N ASN A 165 -68.37 25.72 70.74
CA ASN A 165 -69.63 26.47 70.67
C ASN A 165 -70.87 25.56 70.71
N HIS A 166 -70.68 24.25 70.79
CA HIS A 166 -71.74 23.25 70.83
C HIS A 166 -72.39 23.25 72.22
N SER A 167 -73.67 23.59 72.26
CA SER A 167 -74.49 23.62 73.47
C SER A 167 -75.85 22.96 73.19
N ALA A 168 -76.56 22.53 74.24
CA ALA A 168 -77.87 21.88 74.10
C ALA A 168 -78.91 22.72 73.32
N GLY A 169 -78.79 24.05 73.32
CA GLY A 169 -79.63 24.94 72.52
C GLY A 169 -79.30 24.92 71.02
N ALA A 170 -78.03 24.75 70.65
CA ALA A 170 -77.60 24.62 69.25
C ALA A 170 -78.02 23.26 68.65
N ASP A 171 -78.00 22.18 69.44
CA ASP A 171 -78.48 20.86 69.02
C ASP A 171 -79.97 20.88 68.66
N LYS A 172 -80.80 21.50 69.51
CA LYS A 172 -82.23 21.60 69.26
C LYS A 172 -82.54 22.33 67.96
N ALA A 173 -81.86 23.44 67.68
CA ALA A 173 -82.02 24.20 66.44
C ALA A 173 -81.58 23.41 65.19
N LEU A 174 -80.51 22.61 65.28
CA LEU A 174 -80.07 21.74 64.18
C LEU A 174 -81.06 20.61 63.90
N VAL A 175 -81.62 20.00 64.95
CA VAL A 175 -82.64 18.95 64.82
C VAL A 175 -83.93 19.50 64.22
N ASP A 176 -84.41 20.65 64.71
CA ASP A 176 -85.61 21.30 64.16
C ASP A 176 -85.41 21.70 62.69
N GLY A 177 -84.21 22.17 62.31
CA GLY A 177 -83.84 22.46 60.92
C GLY A 177 -83.77 21.23 60.01
N ALA A 178 -83.21 20.11 60.50
CA ALA A 178 -83.17 18.85 59.75
C ALA A 178 -84.56 18.24 59.55
N ILE A 179 -85.43 18.31 60.57
CA ILE A 179 -86.84 17.89 60.48
C ILE A 179 -87.59 18.78 59.48
N SER A 180 -87.38 20.10 59.52
CA SER A 180 -88.00 21.02 58.56
C SER A 180 -87.51 20.82 57.12
N GLY A 181 -86.25 20.43 56.91
CA GLY A 181 -85.68 20.12 55.59
C GLY A 181 -86.10 18.78 55.00
N LEU A 182 -86.68 17.89 55.81
CA LEU A 182 -87.30 16.63 55.38
C LEU A 182 -88.79 16.78 55.02
N VAL A 183 -89.43 17.84 55.49
CA VAL A 183 -90.86 18.14 55.26
C VAL A 183 -91.08 19.05 54.04
N ASN A 184 -90.00 19.58 53.46
CA ASN A 184 -89.96 20.22 52.14
C ASN A 184 -89.37 19.26 51.11
#